data_AF-A0A2V9ZQ98-F1
#
_entry.id   AF-A0A2V9ZQ98-F1
#
_cell.length_a   1.000
_cell.length_b   1.000
_cell.length_c   1.000
_cell.angle_alpha   90.00
_cell.angle_beta   90.00
_cell.angle_gamma   90.00
#
_symmetry.space_group_name_H-M   'P 1'
#
loop_
_entity.id
_entity.type
_entity.pdbx_description
1 polymer ?
#
loop_
_entity_poly.entity_id
_entity_poly.type
_entity_poly.pdbx_seq_one_letter_code
_entity_poly.pdbx_strand_id
1 'polypeptide(L)'
;MTPFIPRLLALACVLFLFMPAALAKNRNTGFLDRIVTVDGTTYKYQVFVPASWDKHKKAPVLLFLHGAGERGDDGVLQTDIGIGHAIREHAAQF
;
A
#
# COMPACT_ATOMS: atom_id res chain seq x y z
N MET A 1 20.52 -18.86 48.38
CA MET A 1 19.24 -19.31 47.78
C MET A 1 18.41 -18.06 47.52
N THR A 2 18.12 -17.79 46.25
CA THR A 2 17.74 -16.50 45.64
C THR A 2 16.25 -16.17 45.74
N PRO A 3 15.89 -14.87 45.61
CA PRO A 3 14.90 -14.54 44.59
C PRO A 3 15.24 -13.22 43.87
N PHE A 4 16.38 -13.15 43.18
CA PHE A 4 16.69 -12.00 42.30
C PHE A 4 16.12 -12.17 40.88
N ILE A 5 15.76 -13.40 40.51
CA ILE A 5 15.28 -13.81 39.19
C ILE A 5 13.80 -13.43 38.90
N PRO A 6 12.82 -13.45 39.82
CA PRO A 6 11.41 -13.28 39.47
C PRO A 6 11.02 -11.83 39.15
N ARG A 7 11.72 -10.83 39.70
CA ARG A 7 11.46 -9.40 39.42
C ARG A 7 11.95 -8.99 38.04
N LEU A 8 13.09 -9.53 37.59
CA LEU A 8 13.60 -9.32 36.23
C LEU A 8 12.67 -9.98 35.18
N LEU A 9 12.13 -11.16 35.48
CA LEU A 9 11.14 -11.85 34.63
C LEU A 9 9.83 -11.06 34.51
N ALA A 10 9.32 -10.50 35.61
CA ALA A 10 8.09 -9.71 35.61
C ALA A 10 8.22 -8.42 34.79
N LEU A 11 9.37 -7.73 34.87
CA LEU A 11 9.64 -6.53 34.06
C LEU A 11 9.76 -6.86 32.57
N ALA A 12 10.36 -8.01 32.22
CA ALA A 12 10.44 -8.50 30.85
C ALA A 12 9.06 -8.87 30.27
N CYS A 13 8.16 -9.46 31.07
CA CYS A 13 6.77 -9.72 30.65
C CYS A 13 5.97 -8.44 30.40
N VAL A 14 6.14 -7.40 31.23
CA VAL A 14 5.47 -6.11 31.02
C VAL A 14 5.99 -5.41 29.76
N LEU A 15 7.29 -5.50 29.46
CA LEU A 15 7.86 -4.96 28.21
C LEU A 15 7.36 -5.72 26.97
N PHE A 16 7.07 -7.03 27.07
CA PHE A 16 6.51 -7.83 25.98
C PHE A 16 5.04 -7.49 25.69
N LEU A 17 4.27 -7.07 26.71
CA LEU A 17 2.88 -6.60 26.58
C LEU A 17 2.74 -5.27 25.83
N PHE A 18 3.82 -4.48 25.74
CA PHE A 18 3.86 -3.23 24.98
C PHE A 18 4.60 -3.34 23.65
N MET A 19 4.98 -4.54 23.21
CA MET A 19 5.57 -4.72 21.89
C MET A 19 4.47 -4.41 20.86
N PRO A 20 4.56 -3.31 20.08
CA PRO A 20 3.60 -3.07 19.02
C PRO A 20 3.69 -4.26 18.10
N ALA A 21 2.56 -4.70 17.53
CA ALA A 21 2.53 -5.67 16.44
C ALA A 21 3.23 -5.05 15.21
N ALA A 22 4.54 -4.87 15.26
CA ALA A 22 5.39 -4.33 14.21
C ALA A 22 5.74 -5.41 13.18
N LEU A 23 4.88 -6.43 13.06
CA LEU A 23 4.86 -7.35 11.93
C LEU A 23 3.82 -6.91 10.90
N ALA A 24 3.62 -5.60 10.74
CA ALA A 24 2.99 -5.09 9.54
C ALA A 24 3.95 -5.37 8.38
N LYS A 25 3.70 -6.47 7.66
CA LYS A 25 4.38 -6.78 6.41
C LYS A 25 4.24 -5.54 5.53
N ASN A 26 5.36 -4.94 5.12
CA ASN A 26 5.35 -3.77 4.25
C ASN A 26 4.64 -4.15 2.94
N ARG A 27 3.35 -3.87 2.88
CA ARG A 27 2.49 -4.07 1.72
C ARG A 27 2.41 -2.71 1.07
N ASN A 28 2.98 -2.59 -0.12
CA ASN A 28 2.79 -1.41 -0.95
C ASN A 28 1.31 -1.38 -1.35
N THR A 29 0.51 -0.58 -0.65
CA THR A 29 -0.94 -0.36 -0.85
C THR A 29 -1.19 1.10 -1.25
N GLY A 30 -2.40 1.42 -1.68
CA GLY A 30 -2.74 2.73 -2.21
C GLY A 30 -2.33 2.88 -3.67
N PHE A 31 -2.28 4.13 -4.17
CA PHE A 31 -1.76 4.42 -5.51
C PHE A 31 -0.25 4.32 -5.52
N LEU A 32 0.28 3.47 -6.39
CA LEU A 32 1.69 3.19 -6.50
C LEU A 32 2.18 3.64 -7.87
N ASP A 33 3.20 4.50 -7.90
CA ASP A 33 3.82 4.95 -9.14
C ASP A 33 4.57 3.80 -9.83
N ARG A 34 4.35 3.66 -11.13
CA ARG A 34 4.94 2.62 -11.96
C ARG A 34 5.40 3.19 -13.28
N ILE A 35 6.34 2.45 -13.88
CA ILE A 35 6.89 2.73 -15.19
C ILE A 35 6.88 1.43 -15.98
N VAL A 36 6.53 1.51 -17.26
CA VAL A 36 6.71 0.42 -18.22
C VAL A 36 7.31 0.98 -19.50
N THR A 37 8.25 0.26 -20.11
CA THR A 37 8.77 0.59 -21.42
C THR A 37 8.22 -0.40 -22.43
N VAL A 38 7.55 0.10 -23.46
CA VAL A 38 6.98 -0.69 -24.56
C VAL A 38 7.51 -0.10 -25.86
N ASP A 39 8.16 -0.92 -26.69
CA ASP A 39 8.72 -0.52 -27.98
C ASP A 39 9.61 0.74 -27.91
N GLY A 40 10.45 0.82 -26.87
CA GLY A 40 11.35 1.95 -26.64
C GLY A 40 10.67 3.21 -26.07
N THR A 41 9.36 3.21 -25.90
CA THR A 41 8.60 4.31 -25.29
C THR A 41 8.31 4.01 -23.82
N THR A 42 8.64 4.95 -22.95
CA THR A 42 8.43 4.83 -21.50
C THR A 42 7.12 5.50 -21.10
N TYR A 43 6.25 4.74 -20.43
CA TYR A 43 4.97 5.20 -19.91
C TYR A 43 4.98 5.16 -18.39
N LYS A 44 4.61 6.28 -17.75
CA LYS A 44 4.28 6.32 -16.33
C LYS A 44 2.81 6.00 -16.14
N TYR A 45 2.49 5.27 -15.09
CA TYR A 45 1.12 4.94 -14.71
C TYR A 45 1.07 4.67 -13.21
N GLN A 46 -0.14 4.58 -12.67
CA GLN A 46 -0.32 4.19 -11.27
C GLN A 46 -1.17 2.93 -11.15
N VAL A 47 -0.86 2.15 -10.11
CA VAL A 47 -1.64 0.98 -9.71
C VAL A 47 -2.21 1.25 -8.33
N PHE A 48 -3.54 1.23 -8.21
CA PHE A 48 -4.17 1.20 -6.90
C PHE A 48 -4.19 -0.24 -6.35
N VAL A 49 -3.64 -0.43 -5.16
CA VAL A 49 -3.64 -1.70 -4.43
C VAL A 49 -4.43 -1.53 -3.14
N PRO A 50 -5.60 -2.19 -2.98
CA PRO A 50 -6.42 -2.10 -1.78
C PRO A 50 -5.67 -2.53 -0.51
N ALA A 51 -6.02 -1.98 0.65
CA ALA A 51 -5.40 -2.36 1.92
C ALA A 51 -5.71 -3.84 2.27
N SER A 52 -6.89 -4.30 1.87
CA SER A 52 -7.38 -5.67 2.03
C SER A 52 -6.73 -6.69 1.08
N TRP A 53 -5.91 -6.24 0.11
CA TRP A 53 -5.37 -7.11 -0.93
C TRP A 53 -4.52 -8.25 -0.36
N ASP A 54 -4.76 -9.45 -0.86
CA ASP A 54 -4.02 -10.66 -0.52
C ASP A 54 -3.29 -11.19 -1.76
N LYS A 55 -1.95 -11.15 -1.72
CA LYS A 55 -1.08 -11.63 -2.79
C LYS A 55 -1.24 -13.13 -3.10
N HIS A 56 -1.86 -13.90 -2.21
CA HIS A 56 -2.11 -15.34 -2.40
C HIS A 56 -3.42 -15.61 -3.14
N LYS A 57 -4.25 -14.59 -3.36
CA LYS A 57 -5.50 -14.69 -4.11
C LYS A 57 -5.36 -14.00 -5.47
N LYS A 58 -5.96 -14.60 -6.50
CA LYS A 58 -6.12 -13.91 -7.78
C LYS A 58 -7.19 -12.82 -7.61
N ALA A 59 -6.86 -11.60 -8.01
CA ALA A 59 -7.79 -10.48 -8.09
C ALA A 59 -8.02 -10.11 -9.56
N PRO A 60 -9.22 -9.65 -9.93
CA PRO A 60 -9.43 -9.05 -11.25
C PRO A 60 -8.59 -7.78 -11.37
N VAL A 61 -8.22 -7.43 -12.60
CA VAL A 61 -7.55 -6.17 -12.93
C VAL A 61 -8.52 -5.31 -13.73
N LEU A 62 -8.72 -4.08 -13.28
CA LEU A 62 -9.42 -3.05 -14.04
C LEU A 62 -8.38 -2.11 -14.64
N LEU A 63 -8.39 -1.97 -15.97
CA LEU A 63 -7.58 -1.00 -16.68
C LEU A 63 -8.44 0.23 -16.98
N PHE A 64 -8.01 1.38 -16.48
CA PHE A 64 -8.59 2.69 -16.81
C PHE A 64 -7.63 3.45 -17.71
N LEU A 65 -8.14 4.04 -18.79
CA LEU A 65 -7.39 4.88 -19.71
C LEU A 65 -7.99 6.28 -19.67
N HIS A 66 -7.14 7.26 -19.38
CA HIS A 66 -7.55 8.65 -19.18
C HIS A 66 -7.99 9.32 -20.49
N GLY A 67 -8.73 10.43 -20.36
CA GLY A 67 -9.19 11.23 -21.48
C GLY A 67 -8.14 12.24 -21.98
N ALA A 68 -8.50 12.97 -23.04
CA ALA A 68 -7.62 14.01 -23.60
C ALA A 68 -7.30 15.14 -22.61
N GLY A 69 -8.19 15.41 -21.63
CA GLY A 69 -8.00 16.44 -20.61
C GLY A 69 -6.96 16.11 -19.54
N GLU A 70 -6.51 14.86 -19.46
CA GLU A 70 -5.56 14.37 -18.45
C GLU A 70 -4.21 13.96 -19.08
N ARG A 71 -3.97 14.38 -20.34
CA ARG A 71 -2.71 14.12 -21.04
C ARG A 71 -1.55 14.82 -20.34
N GLY A 72 -0.47 14.07 -20.13
CA GLY A 72 0.76 14.53 -19.53
C GLY A 72 1.77 13.38 -19.39
N ASP A 73 2.90 13.67 -18.79
CA ASP A 73 4.01 12.73 -18.58
C ASP A 73 4.49 12.70 -17.12
N ASP A 74 3.73 13.30 -16.21
CA ASP A 74 4.02 13.35 -14.78
C ASP A 74 3.79 12.00 -14.10
N GLY A 75 2.86 11.19 -14.61
CA GLY A 75 2.45 9.91 -14.04
C GLY A 75 1.34 10.03 -12.99
N VAL A 76 0.78 11.22 -12.77
CA VAL A 76 -0.22 11.50 -11.74
C VAL A 76 -1.51 12.01 -12.35
N LEU A 77 -1.42 12.97 -13.28
CA LEU A 77 -2.58 13.64 -13.89
C LEU A 77 -3.56 12.65 -14.53
N GLN A 78 -3.05 11.53 -15.05
CA GLN A 78 -3.84 10.45 -15.68
C GLN A 78 -4.80 9.73 -14.71
N THR A 79 -4.71 10.02 -13.40
CA THR A 79 -5.57 9.45 -12.35
C THR A 79 -6.21 10.51 -11.45
N ASP A 80 -6.06 11.80 -11.81
CA ASP A 80 -6.50 12.89 -10.95
C ASP A 80 -7.99 13.20 -11.12
N ILE A 81 -8.61 12.72 -12.21
CA ILE A 81 -10.05 12.82 -12.49
C ILE A 81 -10.65 11.39 -12.63
N GLY A 82 -11.98 11.30 -12.69
CA GLY A 82 -12.70 10.07 -12.98
C GLY A 82 -12.59 9.03 -11.86
N ILE A 83 -12.37 7.77 -12.24
CA ILE A 83 -12.32 6.68 -11.26
C ILE A 83 -11.11 6.77 -10.34
N GLY A 84 -9.98 7.29 -10.82
CA GLY A 84 -8.78 7.49 -10.01
C GLY A 84 -9.05 8.43 -8.83
N HIS A 85 -9.69 9.57 -9.12
CA HIS A 85 -10.14 10.53 -8.13
C HIS A 85 -11.08 9.90 -7.09
N ALA A 86 -12.14 9.22 -7.55
CA ALA A 86 -13.12 8.59 -6.67
C ALA A 86 -12.48 7.54 -5.74
N ILE A 87 -11.50 6.78 -6.23
CA ILE A 87 -10.76 5.81 -5.39
C ILE A 87 -9.92 6.53 -4.34
N ARG A 88 -9.29 7.67 -4.64
CA ARG A 88 -8.53 8.45 -3.64
C ARG A 88 -9.44 8.97 -2.52
N GLU A 89 -10.60 9.51 -2.88
CA GLU A 89 -11.59 10.02 -1.91
C GLU A 89 -12.17 8.91 -1.02
N HIS A 90 -12.25 7.69 -1.54
CA HIS A 90 -12.88 6.55 -0.87
C HIS A 90 -11.91 5.40 -0.57
N ALA A 91 -10.60 5.68 -0.49
CA ALA A 91 -9.56 4.63 -0.39
C ALA A 91 -9.78 3.66 0.78
N ALA A 92 -10.33 4.15 1.90
CA ALA A 92 -10.62 3.34 3.09
C ALA A 92 -11.73 2.30 2.89
N GLN A 93 -12.50 2.39 1.80
CA GLN A 93 -13.56 1.44 1.46
C GLN A 93 -13.04 0.20 0.68
N PHE A 94 -11.75 0.18 0.33
CA PHE A 94 -11.12 -0.86 -0.49
C PHE A 94 -10.04 -1.67 0.26
#